data_AF-A0A4R1W640-F1
#
_entry.id   AF-A0A4R1W640-F1
#
_cell.length_a   1.000
_cell.length_b   1.000
_cell.length_c   1.000
_cell.angle_alpha   90.00
_cell.angle_beta   90.00
_cell.angle_gamma   90.00
#
_symmetry.space_group_name_H-M   'P 1'
#
loop_
_entity.id
_entity.type
_entity.pdbx_description
1 polymer ?
#
loop_
_entity_poly.entity_id
_entity_poly.type
_entity_poly.pdbx_seq_one_letter_code
_entity_poly.pdbx_strand_id
1 'polypeptide(L)'
;MERRTPSLTMTGTRRRNWGQSNVRKNLRSLRLGLCGCTLAGLAFTPALADVKAGVDAWSAGNYQAAVQQWKPLADKGDADAEFNLAQAYKMGRGVPLDPAKAEDLYGKAAAKGHIQAADTYGLMLFQRGERQKALPYLEASAERGDARAEYILGVAHFNGDVATKDWVRAYALVSLARQAGLPQAANALAQMDEHIPLEDRQKSVQLAAQLSSEAEANRARQTAGAELGSPARAAPTPTLPKVAAVNGPANAGADYTLAPSPRPAATSMPSRIAAAPPVPKAEPVKAQPPKPPAPKAPAPKPQTSPAAAAGSSWRLQLGAFGVSGNAEKLWASISGRPEMAGSRRQLVPAGKLTKLYATGFSSKAQAEKACVALRASGKECIVTS
;
A
#
# COMPACT_ATOMS: atom_id res chain seq x y z
N MET A 1 57.83 -11.34 30.59
CA MET A 1 58.48 -10.23 29.87
C MET A 1 57.39 -9.28 29.41
N GLU A 2 57.37 -7.99 29.67
CA GLU A 2 57.87 -7.14 30.74
C GLU A 2 56.98 -5.89 30.62
N ARG A 3 56.38 -5.43 31.72
CA ARG A 3 55.62 -4.18 31.76
C ARG A 3 56.61 -3.02 31.73
N ARG A 4 56.36 -1.96 30.97
CA ARG A 4 56.88 -0.61 31.29
C ARG A 4 55.87 0.48 30.95
N THR A 5 55.28 1.03 32.00
CA THR A 5 54.90 2.44 32.12
C THR A 5 56.16 3.32 32.09
N PRO A 6 56.00 4.64 31.88
CA PRO A 6 56.43 5.52 32.96
C PRO A 6 55.44 6.63 33.30
N SER A 7 55.71 7.15 34.50
CA SER A 7 54.93 8.05 35.34
C SER A 7 55.37 9.52 35.25
N LEU A 8 54.50 10.40 35.78
CA LEU A 8 54.76 11.70 36.43
C LEU A 8 55.31 12.86 35.56
N THR A 9 54.71 14.06 35.58
CA THR A 9 54.73 14.97 36.74
C THR A 9 53.72 16.11 36.60
N MET A 10 53.10 16.46 37.73
CA MET A 10 52.37 17.71 37.96
C MET A 10 53.32 18.92 38.10
N THR A 11 52.84 20.11 37.77
CA THR A 11 52.89 21.34 38.61
C THR A 11 52.37 22.54 37.80
N GLY A 12 51.66 23.48 38.42
CA GLY A 12 51.45 24.80 37.80
C GLY A 12 50.16 25.55 38.11
N THR A 13 49.86 25.77 39.39
CA THR A 13 48.85 26.71 39.88
C THR A 13 49.15 28.15 39.42
N ARG A 14 48.18 28.88 38.85
CA ARG A 14 48.03 30.34 39.03
C ARG A 14 46.65 30.86 38.62
N ARG A 15 45.81 31.10 39.63
CA ARG A 15 44.69 32.05 39.56
C ARG A 15 45.24 33.46 39.34
N ARG A 16 44.61 34.25 38.49
CA ARG A 16 44.69 35.72 38.54
C ARG A 16 43.30 36.32 38.63
N ASN A 17 43.04 36.86 39.82
CA ASN A 17 42.02 37.84 40.14
C ASN A 17 42.22 39.10 39.30
N TRP A 18 41.13 39.62 38.76
CA TRP A 18 40.84 41.05 38.60
C TRP A 18 39.47 41.22 39.26
N GLY A 19 39.32 41.90 40.39
CA GLY A 19 39.62 43.31 40.57
C GLY A 19 38.28 44.03 40.65
N GLN A 20 37.66 44.01 41.83
CA GLN A 20 36.44 44.76 42.12
C GLN A 20 36.72 46.26 42.19
N SER A 21 35.83 47.07 41.63
CA SER A 21 35.68 48.47 42.00
C SER A 21 34.26 48.71 42.52
N ASN A 22 34.17 48.91 43.83
CA ASN A 22 33.00 49.41 44.56
C ASN A 22 32.68 50.85 44.14
N VAL A 23 31.41 51.14 43.87
CA VAL A 23 30.82 52.45 44.20
C VAL A 23 29.49 52.21 44.91
N ARG A 24 29.49 52.49 46.22
CA ARG A 24 28.29 52.64 47.05
C ARG A 24 27.73 54.06 46.87
N LYS A 25 26.40 54.19 46.87
CA LYS A 25 25.60 55.28 47.48
C LYS A 25 24.12 54.83 47.45
N ASN A 26 23.60 54.37 48.58
CA ASN A 26 22.64 55.06 49.48
C ASN A 26 21.29 55.37 48.79
N LEU A 27 20.24 54.59 49.07
CA LEU A 27 19.26 54.72 50.18
C LEU A 27 18.10 55.67 49.82
N ARG A 28 16.87 55.12 49.74
CA ARG A 28 15.62 55.58 50.41
C ARG A 28 14.34 55.32 49.59
N SER A 29 13.56 54.36 50.10
CA SER A 29 12.11 54.39 50.37
C SER A 29 11.07 54.77 49.29
N LEU A 30 10.20 53.78 49.02
CA LEU A 30 8.73 53.81 49.20
C LEU A 30 7.86 54.63 48.21
N ARG A 31 7.09 53.95 47.35
CA ARG A 31 5.61 53.82 47.38
C ARG A 31 5.01 53.42 46.00
N LEU A 32 4.17 52.38 46.07
CA LEU A 32 2.91 52.13 45.34
C LEU A 32 2.71 52.70 43.91
N GLY A 33 2.57 51.77 42.97
CA GLY A 33 1.39 51.69 42.09
C GLY A 33 1.47 52.37 40.73
N LEU A 34 1.62 51.58 39.66
CA LEU A 34 0.72 51.65 38.50
C LEU A 34 0.86 50.42 37.60
N CYS A 35 -0.28 49.90 37.16
CA CYS A 35 -0.50 48.95 36.08
C CYS A 35 0.54 49.04 34.95
N GLY A 36 1.38 48.01 34.84
CA GLY A 36 2.02 47.64 33.58
C GLY A 36 1.48 46.28 33.17
N CYS A 37 0.43 46.25 32.35
CA CYS A 37 0.03 45.06 31.62
C CYS A 37 1.25 44.57 30.83
N THR A 38 1.95 43.57 31.36
CA THR A 38 2.89 42.77 30.58
C THR A 38 2.07 41.99 29.57
N LEU A 39 1.95 42.55 28.37
CA LEU A 39 1.60 41.82 27.17
C LEU A 39 2.58 40.65 27.06
N ALA A 40 2.14 39.48 27.54
CA ALA A 40 2.75 38.21 27.20
C ALA A 40 2.57 38.04 25.70
N GLY A 41 3.57 38.49 24.94
CA GLY A 41 3.67 38.21 23.52
C GLY A 41 3.69 36.70 23.37
N LEU A 42 2.59 36.12 22.89
CA LEU A 42 2.59 34.81 22.28
C LEU A 42 3.56 34.90 21.11
N ALA A 43 4.82 34.52 21.34
CA ALA A 43 5.73 34.24 20.26
C ALA A 43 5.12 33.07 19.49
N PHE A 44 4.43 33.39 18.39
CA PHE A 44 4.14 32.44 17.33
C PHE A 44 5.49 32.02 16.78
N THR A 45 6.08 30.97 17.36
CA THR A 45 7.14 30.24 16.68
C THR A 45 6.48 29.71 15.41
N PRO A 46 6.99 30.05 14.20
CA PRO A 46 6.47 29.42 13.00
C PRO A 46 6.68 27.92 13.19
N ALA A 47 5.58 27.17 13.20
CA ALA A 47 5.65 25.72 13.22
C ALA A 47 6.51 25.32 12.02
N LEU A 48 7.74 24.88 12.28
CA LEU A 48 8.61 24.36 11.24
C LEU A 48 7.84 23.23 10.56
N ALA A 49 7.91 23.18 9.24
CA ALA A 49 7.31 22.08 8.49
C ALA A 49 7.83 20.77 9.10
N ASP A 50 6.90 19.88 9.46
CA ASP A 50 7.18 18.53 9.95
C ASP A 50 6.50 17.55 8.98
N VAL A 51 7.19 16.46 8.65
CA VAL A 51 6.67 15.41 7.76
C VAL A 51 5.31 14.94 8.27
N LYS A 52 5.17 14.81 9.60
CA LYS A 52 3.93 14.42 10.26
C LYS A 52 2.78 15.38 10.00
N ALA A 53 3.02 16.70 10.00
CA ALA A 53 1.99 17.69 9.72
C ALA A 53 1.41 17.51 8.30
N GLY A 54 2.26 17.17 7.33
CA GLY A 54 1.80 16.82 6.00
C GLY A 54 1.01 15.51 5.95
N VAL A 55 1.43 14.47 6.70
CA VAL A 55 0.70 13.20 6.82
C VAL A 55 -0.68 13.38 7.47
N ASP A 56 -0.76 14.21 8.51
CA ASP A 56 -2.02 14.55 9.18
C ASP A 56 -2.97 15.28 8.21
N ALA A 57 -2.47 16.27 7.47
CA ALA A 57 -3.24 16.97 6.45
C ALA A 57 -3.72 16.03 5.32
N TRP A 58 -2.86 15.12 4.86
CA TRP A 58 -3.19 14.12 3.85
C TRP A 58 -4.31 13.19 4.33
N SER A 59 -4.21 12.71 5.57
CA SER A 59 -5.20 11.83 6.18
C SER A 59 -6.56 12.50 6.37
N ALA A 60 -6.58 13.82 6.54
CA ALA A 60 -7.79 14.64 6.55
C ALA A 60 -8.35 14.95 5.14
N GLY A 61 -7.71 14.48 4.08
CA GLY A 61 -8.09 14.77 2.69
C GLY A 61 -7.67 16.15 2.19
N ASN A 62 -6.90 16.92 2.98
CA ASN A 62 -6.37 18.22 2.58
C ASN A 62 -5.02 18.06 1.86
N TYR A 63 -5.10 17.57 0.62
CA TYR A 63 -3.91 17.21 -0.15
C TYR A 63 -3.03 18.41 -0.51
N GLN A 64 -3.62 19.58 -0.79
CA GLN A 64 -2.84 20.80 -1.06
C GLN A 64 -2.03 21.20 0.18
N ALA A 65 -2.62 21.18 1.38
CA ALA A 65 -1.87 21.48 2.59
C ALA A 65 -0.76 20.46 2.87
N ALA A 66 -1.02 19.17 2.64
CA ALA A 66 0.00 18.12 2.77
C ALA A 66 1.22 18.39 1.87
N VAL A 67 0.98 18.69 0.59
CA VAL A 67 2.03 19.04 -0.37
C VAL A 67 2.81 20.29 0.08
N GLN A 68 2.12 21.32 0.60
CA GLN A 68 2.78 22.53 1.10
C GLN A 68 3.69 22.26 2.30
N GLN A 69 3.35 21.28 3.15
CA GLN A 69 4.21 20.86 4.25
C GLN A 69 5.42 20.05 3.76
N TRP A 70 5.20 19.09 2.86
CA TRP A 70 6.27 18.20 2.40
C TRP A 70 7.26 18.86 1.46
N LYS A 71 6.82 19.77 0.59
CA LYS A 71 7.69 20.39 -0.43
C LYS A 71 8.98 21.01 0.14
N PRO A 72 8.94 21.91 1.14
CA PRO A 72 10.17 22.50 1.68
C PRO A 72 11.09 21.49 2.39
N LEU A 73 10.55 20.37 2.88
CA LEU A 73 11.32 19.28 3.48
C LEU A 73 11.98 18.41 2.41
N ALA A 74 11.24 18.07 1.36
CA ALA A 74 11.75 17.36 0.20
C ALA A 74 12.85 18.17 -0.52
N ASP A 75 12.68 19.49 -0.64
CA ASP A 75 13.70 20.39 -1.21
C ASP A 75 14.99 20.43 -0.36
N LYS A 76 14.89 20.15 0.95
CA LYS A 76 16.04 19.97 1.87
C LYS A 76 16.56 18.53 1.91
N GLY A 77 15.93 17.64 1.15
CA GLY A 77 16.33 16.25 1.00
C GLY A 77 15.82 15.30 2.10
N ASP A 78 14.78 15.67 2.84
CA ASP A 78 14.10 14.74 3.75
C ASP A 78 13.48 13.57 2.95
N ALA A 79 13.88 12.35 3.26
CA ALA A 79 13.53 11.18 2.46
C ALA A 79 12.05 10.77 2.59
N ASP A 80 11.45 10.98 3.77
CA ASP A 80 10.03 10.71 4.00
C ASP A 80 9.16 11.74 3.26
N ALA A 81 9.58 13.02 3.27
CA ALA A 81 8.92 14.07 2.51
C ALA A 81 9.04 13.87 1.00
N GLU A 82 10.20 13.44 0.50
CA GLU A 82 10.39 13.08 -0.91
C GLU A 82 9.47 11.93 -1.31
N PHE A 83 9.38 10.86 -0.51
CA PHE A 83 8.45 9.75 -0.76
C PHE A 83 6.99 10.21 -0.76
N ASN A 84 6.57 11.00 0.22
CA ASN A 84 5.20 11.48 0.32
C ASN A 84 4.84 12.43 -0.84
N LEU A 85 5.77 13.29 -1.25
CA LEU A 85 5.59 14.16 -2.41
C LEU A 85 5.56 13.35 -3.72
N ALA A 86 6.35 12.28 -3.84
CA ALA A 86 6.30 11.35 -4.96
C ALA A 86 4.91 10.72 -5.09
N GLN A 87 4.33 10.27 -3.97
CA GLN A 87 2.97 9.72 -3.92
C GLN A 87 1.92 10.76 -4.37
N ALA A 88 2.07 12.02 -3.96
CA ALA A 88 1.19 13.11 -4.38
C ALA A 88 1.22 13.31 -5.91
N TYR A 89 2.41 13.35 -6.51
CA TYR A 89 2.59 13.46 -7.96
C TYR A 89 2.10 12.23 -8.73
N LYS A 90 2.32 11.02 -8.19
CA LYS A 90 1.83 9.75 -8.77
C LYS A 90 0.31 9.67 -8.82
N MET A 91 -0.38 10.27 -7.84
CA MET A 91 -1.84 10.25 -7.73
C MET A 91 -2.53 11.51 -8.26
N GLY A 92 -1.78 12.57 -8.57
CA GLY A 92 -2.34 13.88 -8.92
C GLY A 92 -3.17 14.51 -7.78
N ARG A 93 -2.74 14.31 -6.52
CA ARG A 93 -3.46 14.80 -5.34
C ARG A 93 -2.72 15.98 -4.72
N GLY A 94 -3.36 17.14 -4.67
CA GLY A 94 -2.73 18.38 -4.18
C GLY A 94 -1.71 18.99 -5.15
N VAL A 95 -1.31 18.26 -6.18
CA VAL A 95 -0.46 18.66 -7.31
C VAL A 95 -1.00 18.05 -8.61
N PRO A 96 -0.69 18.62 -9.78
CA PRO A 96 -0.95 17.97 -11.07
C PRO A 96 -0.29 16.58 -11.13
N LEU A 97 -0.96 15.63 -11.79
CA LEU A 97 -0.42 14.29 -12.05
C LEU A 97 0.88 14.40 -12.86
N ASP A 98 1.97 13.87 -12.32
CA ASP A 98 3.29 13.87 -12.97
C ASP A 98 4.07 12.60 -12.58
N PRO A 99 3.93 11.51 -13.37
CA PRO A 99 4.59 10.25 -13.05
C PRO A 99 6.13 10.33 -13.16
N ALA A 100 6.67 11.19 -14.03
CA ALA A 100 8.11 11.35 -14.19
C ALA A 100 8.71 12.03 -12.96
N LYS A 101 8.05 13.07 -12.44
CA LYS A 101 8.47 13.72 -11.19
C LYS A 101 8.30 12.81 -9.98
N ALA A 102 7.24 12.01 -9.94
CA ALA A 102 7.08 11.01 -8.89
C ALA A 102 8.25 10.02 -8.88
N GLU A 103 8.62 9.51 -10.06
CA GLU A 103 9.76 8.58 -10.19
C GLU A 103 11.09 9.20 -9.71
N ASP A 104 11.40 10.42 -10.12
CA ASP A 104 12.60 11.14 -9.67
C ASP A 104 12.63 11.26 -8.13
N LEU A 105 11.51 11.61 -7.51
CA LEU A 105 11.40 11.71 -6.05
C LEU A 105 11.50 10.34 -5.36
N TYR A 106 10.93 9.27 -5.91
CA TYR A 106 11.14 7.92 -5.37
C TYR A 106 12.61 7.51 -5.45
N GLY A 107 13.29 7.79 -6.56
CA GLY A 107 14.71 7.51 -6.73
C GLY A 107 15.57 8.24 -5.71
N LYS A 108 15.29 9.53 -5.46
CA LYS A 108 15.98 10.34 -4.44
C LYS A 108 15.77 9.81 -3.02
N ALA A 109 14.53 9.52 -2.66
CA ALA A 109 14.20 8.94 -1.35
C ALA A 109 14.85 7.55 -1.18
N ALA A 110 14.82 6.72 -2.23
CA ALA A 110 15.45 5.40 -2.24
C ALA A 110 16.96 5.47 -2.04
N ALA A 111 17.64 6.42 -2.70
CA ALA A 111 19.08 6.65 -2.56
C ALA A 111 19.49 7.05 -1.13
N LYS A 112 18.54 7.56 -0.34
CA LYS A 112 18.72 7.92 1.07
C LYS A 112 18.28 6.82 2.04
N GLY A 113 17.91 5.66 1.53
CA GLY A 113 17.50 4.51 2.34
C GLY A 113 16.02 4.46 2.71
N HIS A 114 15.16 5.30 2.12
CA HIS A 114 13.72 5.20 2.34
C HIS A 114 13.17 3.89 1.75
N ILE A 115 12.83 2.95 2.61
CA ILE A 115 12.52 1.55 2.25
C ILE A 115 11.36 1.46 1.25
N GLN A 116 10.23 2.11 1.53
CA GLN A 116 9.05 2.04 0.64
C GLN A 116 9.29 2.74 -0.70
N ALA A 117 10.22 3.71 -0.74
CA ALA A 117 10.59 4.39 -1.96
C ALA A 117 11.49 3.48 -2.80
N ALA A 118 12.45 2.80 -2.16
CA ALA A 118 13.29 1.79 -2.77
C ALA A 118 12.47 0.64 -3.38
N ASP A 119 11.46 0.13 -2.66
CA ASP A 119 10.55 -0.89 -3.19
C ASP A 119 9.82 -0.40 -4.46
N THR A 120 9.27 0.81 -4.40
CA THR A 120 8.53 1.41 -5.51
C THR A 120 9.44 1.68 -6.71
N TYR A 121 10.62 2.23 -6.46
CA TYR A 121 11.60 2.56 -7.49
C TYR A 121 12.17 1.32 -8.17
N GLY A 122 12.50 0.27 -7.40
CA GLY A 122 12.93 -1.02 -7.93
C GLY A 122 11.92 -1.63 -8.90
N LEU A 123 10.63 -1.59 -8.53
CA LEU A 123 9.56 -2.04 -9.41
C LEU A 123 9.46 -1.17 -10.69
N MET A 124 9.53 0.16 -10.58
CA MET A 124 9.52 1.05 -11.74
C MET A 124 10.67 0.76 -12.72
N LEU A 125 11.88 0.59 -12.20
CA LEU A 125 13.05 0.18 -12.99
C LEU A 125 12.81 -1.12 -13.73
N PHE A 126 12.22 -2.11 -13.05
CA PHE A 126 11.93 -3.41 -13.65
C PHE A 126 10.92 -3.31 -14.80
N GLN A 127 9.82 -2.58 -14.61
CA GLN A 127 8.77 -2.44 -15.64
C GLN A 127 9.25 -1.75 -16.91
N ARG A 128 10.13 -0.76 -16.77
CA ARG A 128 10.70 -0.07 -17.94
C ARG A 128 11.90 -0.79 -18.55
N GLY A 129 12.19 -2.01 -18.11
CA GLY A 129 13.20 -2.88 -18.70
C GLY A 129 14.62 -2.72 -18.15
N GLU A 130 14.85 -1.84 -17.16
CA GLU A 130 16.14 -1.67 -16.51
C GLU A 130 16.36 -2.71 -15.40
N ARG A 131 16.18 -3.99 -15.76
CA ARG A 131 16.12 -5.11 -14.82
C ARG A 131 17.39 -5.28 -14.00
N GLN A 132 18.57 -5.04 -14.58
CA GLN A 132 19.84 -5.10 -13.84
C GLN A 132 19.95 -4.01 -12.77
N LYS A 133 19.42 -2.81 -13.04
CA LYS A 133 19.37 -1.74 -12.03
C LYS A 133 18.32 -2.02 -10.96
N ALA A 134 17.22 -2.68 -11.34
CA ALA A 134 16.16 -3.08 -10.42
C ALA A 134 16.57 -4.18 -9.44
N LEU A 135 17.43 -5.12 -9.88
CA LEU A 135 17.79 -6.32 -9.14
C LEU A 135 18.15 -6.07 -7.65
N PRO A 136 19.09 -5.18 -7.28
CA PRO A 136 19.43 -4.96 -5.87
C PRO A 136 18.26 -4.44 -5.02
N TYR A 137 17.34 -3.68 -5.62
CA TYR A 137 16.12 -3.23 -4.94
C TYR A 137 15.13 -4.39 -4.74
N LEU A 138 14.97 -5.23 -5.76
CA LEU A 138 14.09 -6.40 -5.71
C LEU A 138 14.61 -7.45 -4.73
N GLU A 139 15.92 -7.71 -4.69
CA GLU A 139 16.55 -8.58 -3.70
C GLU A 139 16.29 -8.08 -2.28
N ALA A 140 16.58 -6.81 -2.00
CA ALA A 140 16.34 -6.23 -0.68
C ALA A 140 14.85 -6.25 -0.29
N SER A 141 13.94 -6.10 -1.25
CA SER A 141 12.49 -6.14 -1.04
C SER A 141 12.00 -7.57 -0.76
N ALA A 142 12.50 -8.56 -1.51
CA ALA A 142 12.22 -9.98 -1.27
C ALA A 142 12.77 -10.46 0.08
N GLU A 143 13.95 -9.98 0.50
CA GLU A 143 14.51 -10.21 1.83
C GLU A 143 13.62 -9.70 2.97
N ARG A 144 12.67 -8.81 2.69
CA ARG A 144 11.64 -8.35 3.65
C ARG A 144 10.31 -9.05 3.48
N GLY A 145 10.18 -9.94 2.51
CA GLY A 145 8.94 -10.65 2.18
C GLY A 145 7.95 -9.82 1.37
N ASP A 146 8.38 -8.86 0.54
CA ASP A 146 7.47 -8.26 -0.45
C ASP A 146 7.11 -9.32 -1.50
N ALA A 147 5.86 -9.73 -1.51
CA ALA A 147 5.35 -10.79 -2.36
C ALA A 147 5.58 -10.55 -3.87
N ARG A 148 5.58 -9.29 -4.32
CA ARG A 148 5.82 -8.98 -5.75
C ARG A 148 7.29 -9.14 -6.07
N ALA A 149 8.17 -8.67 -5.19
CA ALA A 149 9.60 -8.83 -5.35
C ALA A 149 10.01 -10.31 -5.28
N GLU A 150 9.47 -11.08 -4.33
CA GLU A 150 9.67 -12.53 -4.26
C GLU A 150 9.22 -13.22 -5.55
N TYR A 151 8.06 -12.87 -6.09
CA TYR A 151 7.58 -13.40 -7.37
C TYR A 151 8.53 -13.08 -8.53
N ILE A 152 8.94 -11.82 -8.66
CA ILE A 152 9.82 -11.38 -9.74
C ILE A 152 11.17 -12.09 -9.66
N LEU A 153 11.78 -12.13 -8.47
CA LEU A 153 13.07 -12.76 -8.24
C LEU A 153 12.97 -14.29 -8.43
N GLY A 154 11.86 -14.90 -8.01
CA GLY A 154 11.59 -16.32 -8.22
C GLY A 154 11.50 -16.69 -9.70
N VAL A 155 10.77 -15.90 -10.50
CA VAL A 155 10.72 -16.07 -11.96
C VAL A 155 12.09 -15.82 -12.60
N ALA A 156 12.86 -14.85 -12.11
CA ALA A 156 14.21 -14.60 -12.61
C ALA A 156 15.16 -15.79 -12.37
N HIS A 157 15.13 -16.37 -11.17
CA HIS A 157 15.90 -17.59 -10.86
C HIS A 157 15.43 -18.81 -11.65
N PHE A 158 14.14 -18.90 -12.01
CA PHE A 158 13.65 -20.00 -12.83
C PHE A 158 14.19 -19.92 -14.26
N ASN A 159 14.16 -18.72 -14.84
CA ASN A 159 14.60 -18.46 -16.21
C ASN A 159 16.13 -18.37 -16.35
N GLY A 160 16.83 -17.96 -15.28
CA GLY A 160 18.25 -17.67 -15.32
C GLY A 160 18.58 -16.39 -16.10
N ASP A 161 17.69 -15.38 -16.08
CA ASP A 161 17.85 -14.16 -16.87
C ASP A 161 18.68 -13.09 -16.13
N VAL A 162 18.06 -12.33 -15.23
CA VAL A 162 18.71 -11.25 -14.46
C VAL A 162 19.29 -11.77 -13.15
N ALA A 163 18.96 -12.99 -12.76
CA ALA A 163 19.51 -13.71 -11.61
C ALA A 163 20.04 -15.08 -12.05
N THR A 164 21.03 -15.60 -11.34
CA THR A 164 21.58 -16.94 -11.60
C THR A 164 20.48 -17.99 -11.51
N LYS A 165 20.43 -18.91 -12.48
CA LYS A 165 19.42 -19.97 -12.51
C LYS A 165 19.50 -20.83 -11.24
N ASP A 166 18.40 -20.94 -10.51
CA ASP A 166 18.30 -21.69 -9.25
C ASP A 166 16.85 -22.13 -9.02
N TRP A 167 16.53 -23.37 -9.35
CA TRP A 167 15.16 -23.89 -9.28
C TRP A 167 14.63 -24.05 -7.86
N VAL A 168 15.50 -24.38 -6.90
CA VAL A 168 15.10 -24.53 -5.49
C VAL A 168 14.71 -23.16 -4.93
N ARG A 169 15.53 -22.13 -5.15
CA ARG A 169 15.24 -20.76 -4.75
C ARG A 169 14.06 -20.17 -5.52
N ALA A 170 13.96 -20.43 -6.82
CA ALA A 170 12.84 -19.99 -7.65
C ALA A 170 11.51 -20.47 -7.08
N TYR A 171 11.37 -21.79 -6.87
CA TYR A 171 10.14 -22.37 -6.38
C TYR A 171 9.83 -21.93 -4.95
N ALA A 172 10.85 -21.75 -4.09
CA ALA A 172 10.68 -21.24 -2.73
C ALA A 172 10.10 -19.82 -2.71
N LEU A 173 10.70 -18.90 -3.47
CA LEU A 173 10.27 -17.51 -3.55
C LEU A 173 8.86 -17.37 -4.14
N VAL A 174 8.54 -18.07 -5.23
CA VAL A 174 7.19 -18.02 -5.81
C VAL A 174 6.16 -18.69 -4.88
N SER A 175 6.56 -19.71 -4.12
CA SER A 175 5.71 -20.31 -3.09
C SER A 175 5.39 -19.35 -1.95
N LEU A 176 6.33 -18.51 -1.53
CA LEU A 176 6.10 -17.45 -0.53
C LEU A 176 5.18 -16.36 -1.08
N ALA A 177 5.41 -15.90 -2.31
CA ALA A 177 4.54 -14.94 -2.98
C ALA A 177 3.08 -15.44 -3.07
N ARG A 178 2.88 -16.72 -3.38
CA ARG A 178 1.54 -17.35 -3.38
C ARG A 178 0.92 -17.34 -1.98
N GLN A 179 1.69 -17.69 -0.95
CA GLN A 179 1.21 -17.70 0.44
C GLN A 179 0.83 -16.30 0.92
N ALA A 180 1.54 -15.28 0.46
CA ALA A 180 1.22 -13.87 0.69
C ALA A 180 0.01 -13.37 -0.13
N GLY A 181 -0.62 -14.24 -0.93
CA GLY A 181 -1.87 -13.96 -1.63
C GLY A 181 -1.70 -13.39 -3.03
N LEU A 182 -0.50 -13.47 -3.65
CA LEU A 182 -0.30 -13.02 -5.03
C LEU A 182 -0.88 -14.04 -6.02
N PRO A 183 -2.00 -13.75 -6.73
CA PRO A 183 -2.68 -14.77 -7.55
C PRO A 183 -1.83 -15.31 -8.70
N GLN A 184 -0.97 -14.47 -9.28
CA GLN A 184 -0.09 -14.83 -10.39
C GLN A 184 0.93 -15.90 -10.01
N ALA A 185 1.30 -15.99 -8.74
CA ALA A 185 2.24 -16.98 -8.25
C ALA A 185 1.71 -18.42 -8.38
N ALA A 186 0.39 -18.62 -8.29
CA ALA A 186 -0.21 -19.95 -8.48
C ALA A 186 0.00 -20.47 -9.91
N ASN A 187 -0.22 -19.62 -10.92
CA ASN A 187 -0.01 -19.98 -12.33
C ASN A 187 1.47 -20.22 -12.63
N ALA A 188 2.35 -19.39 -12.07
CA ALA A 188 3.79 -19.57 -12.23
C ALA A 188 4.27 -20.90 -11.61
N LEU A 189 3.77 -21.28 -10.43
CA LEU A 189 4.10 -22.57 -9.82
C LEU A 189 3.62 -23.76 -10.65
N ALA A 190 2.42 -23.67 -11.25
CA ALA A 190 1.94 -24.71 -12.15
C ALA A 190 2.87 -24.90 -13.36
N GLN A 191 3.38 -23.81 -13.95
CA GLN A 191 4.38 -23.90 -15.02
C GLN A 191 5.73 -24.43 -14.51
N MET A 192 6.16 -24.01 -13.33
CA MET A 192 7.38 -24.53 -12.72
C MET A 192 7.28 -26.03 -12.43
N ASP A 193 6.11 -26.54 -12.04
CA ASP A 193 5.87 -27.96 -11.76
C ASP A 193 6.10 -28.88 -12.98
N GLU A 194 5.97 -28.34 -14.20
CA GLU A 194 6.25 -29.05 -15.45
C GLU A 194 7.76 -29.22 -15.71
N HIS A 195 8.59 -28.39 -15.07
CA HIS A 195 10.02 -28.30 -15.35
C HIS A 195 10.92 -28.63 -14.16
N ILE A 196 10.46 -28.38 -12.93
CA ILE A 196 11.25 -28.56 -11.71
C ILE A 196 10.97 -29.96 -11.13
N PRO A 197 12.00 -30.82 -10.97
CA PRO A 197 11.86 -32.14 -10.37
C PRO A 197 11.26 -32.08 -8.97
N LEU A 198 10.59 -33.17 -8.56
CA LEU A 198 9.93 -33.25 -7.26
C LEU A 198 10.94 -33.05 -6.12
N GLU A 199 12.17 -33.55 -6.26
CA GLU A 199 13.24 -33.45 -5.28
C GLU A 199 13.61 -31.99 -5.01
N ASP A 200 13.68 -31.16 -6.05
CA ASP A 200 14.02 -29.74 -5.90
C ASP A 200 12.84 -28.94 -5.33
N ARG A 201 11.60 -29.31 -5.69
CA ARG A 201 10.39 -28.77 -5.05
C ARG A 201 10.33 -29.12 -3.57
N GLN A 202 10.73 -30.32 -3.17
CA GLN A 202 10.80 -30.72 -1.75
C GLN A 202 11.85 -29.90 -1.00
N LYS A 203 13.05 -29.71 -1.56
CA LYS A 203 14.10 -28.83 -0.97
C LYS A 203 13.60 -27.39 -0.81
N SER A 204 12.82 -26.90 -1.77
CA SER A 204 12.32 -25.52 -1.75
C SER A 204 11.41 -25.23 -0.56
N VAL A 205 10.73 -26.25 -0.01
CA VAL A 205 9.86 -26.09 1.18
C VAL A 205 10.69 -25.67 2.40
N GLN A 206 11.85 -26.29 2.58
CA GLN A 206 12.77 -25.94 3.68
C GLN A 206 13.36 -24.54 3.48
N LEU A 207 13.78 -24.24 2.25
CA LEU A 207 14.31 -22.91 1.92
C LEU A 207 13.25 -21.82 2.11
N ALA A 208 12.00 -22.05 1.70
CA ALA A 208 10.90 -21.11 1.89
C ALA A 208 10.67 -20.80 3.38
N ALA A 209 10.72 -21.81 4.24
CA ALA A 209 10.61 -21.61 5.69
C ALA A 209 11.76 -20.75 6.25
N GLN A 210 12.99 -20.97 5.78
CA GLN A 210 14.16 -20.17 6.17
C GLN A 210 14.00 -18.72 5.71
N LEU A 211 13.69 -18.49 4.43
CA LEU A 211 13.51 -17.16 3.86
C LEU A 211 12.38 -16.39 4.56
N SER A 212 11.26 -17.05 4.88
CA SER A 212 10.16 -16.42 5.63
C SER A 212 10.60 -15.97 7.03
N SER A 213 11.37 -16.80 7.75
CA SER A 213 11.88 -16.47 9.07
C SER A 213 12.90 -15.31 9.01
N GLU A 214 13.77 -15.31 8.00
CA GLU A 214 14.72 -14.23 7.76
C GLU A 214 14.00 -12.92 7.42
N ALA A 215 12.94 -12.97 6.62
CA ALA A 215 12.12 -11.82 6.27
C ALA A 215 11.40 -11.21 7.49
N GLU A 216 10.87 -12.05 8.37
CA GLU A 216 10.33 -11.60 9.66
C GLU A 216 11.38 -10.92 10.53
N ALA A 217 12.56 -11.53 10.66
CA ALA A 217 13.67 -10.94 11.41
C ALA A 217 14.15 -9.62 10.81
N ASN A 218 14.22 -9.52 9.48
CA ASN A 218 14.56 -8.29 8.75
C ASN A 218 13.56 -7.17 9.04
N ARG A 219 12.26 -7.45 8.92
CA ARG A 219 11.22 -6.47 9.24
C ARG A 219 11.26 -6.04 10.71
N ALA A 220 11.47 -6.97 11.64
CA ALA A 220 11.57 -6.66 13.06
C ALA A 220 12.78 -5.74 13.38
N ARG A 221 13.93 -5.98 12.74
CA ARG A 221 15.10 -5.10 12.87
C ARG A 221 14.82 -3.69 12.36
N GLN A 222 14.07 -3.56 11.27
CA GLN A 222 13.74 -2.25 10.69
C GLN A 222 12.77 -1.46 11.56
N THR A 223 11.76 -2.11 12.13
CA THR A 223 10.85 -1.45 13.08
C THR A 223 11.58 -0.99 14.33
N ALA A 224 12.48 -1.82 14.88
CA ALA A 224 13.29 -1.44 16.03
C ALA A 224 14.25 -0.28 15.72
N GLY A 225 14.84 -0.24 14.52
CA GLY A 225 15.69 0.88 14.10
C GLY A 225 14.93 2.20 14.00
N ALA A 226 13.69 2.17 13.50
CA ALA A 226 12.82 3.34 13.42
C ALA A 226 12.44 3.89 14.81
N GLU A 227 12.17 3.02 15.79
CA GLU A 227 11.87 3.44 17.17
C GLU A 227 13.07 4.08 17.89
N LEU A 228 14.28 3.62 17.59
CA LEU A 228 15.52 4.11 18.19
C LEU A 228 16.12 5.33 17.46
N GLY A 229 15.47 5.84 16.41
CA GLY A 229 15.99 6.93 15.59
C GLY A 229 17.31 6.60 14.89
N SER A 230 17.61 5.31 14.72
CA SER A 230 18.82 4.84 14.05
C SER A 230 18.59 4.87 12.53
N PRO A 231 19.52 5.42 11.74
CA PRO A 231 19.34 5.47 10.29
C PRO A 231 19.17 4.04 9.76
N ALA A 232 18.09 3.80 9.03
CA ALA A 232 17.91 2.57 8.28
C ALA A 232 19.16 2.36 7.40
N ARG A 233 19.70 1.13 7.39
CA ARG A 233 20.83 0.79 6.51
C ARG A 233 20.46 1.24 5.09
N ALA A 234 21.27 2.13 4.51
CA ALA A 234 21.04 2.63 3.17
C ALA A 234 20.78 1.46 2.22
N ALA A 235 19.78 1.59 1.35
CA ALA A 235 19.58 0.64 0.25
C ALA A 235 20.93 0.48 -0.47
N PRO A 236 21.32 -0.75 -0.86
CA PRO A 236 22.60 -0.97 -1.50
C PRO A 236 22.71 -0.02 -2.70
N THR A 237 23.71 0.86 -2.68
CA THR A 237 24.11 1.62 -3.85
C THR A 237 24.70 0.61 -4.83
N PRO A 238 24.16 0.46 -6.05
CA PRO A 238 24.65 -0.56 -6.95
C PRO A 238 26.06 -0.19 -7.44
N THR A 239 27.08 -0.83 -6.88
CA THR A 239 28.37 -1.00 -7.56
C THR A 239 28.21 -2.13 -8.56
N LEU A 240 28.18 -1.78 -9.85
CA LEU A 240 28.02 -2.72 -10.97
C LEU A 240 29.19 -3.71 -11.05
N PRO A 241 28.95 -5.04 -11.02
CA PRO A 241 29.86 -6.00 -11.61
C PRO A 241 29.74 -5.94 -13.15
N LYS A 242 30.88 -6.04 -13.84
CA LYS A 242 30.95 -6.08 -15.31
C LYS A 242 30.41 -7.42 -15.80
N VAL A 243 29.26 -7.43 -16.50
CA VAL A 243 28.58 -8.67 -16.92
C VAL A 243 28.90 -9.01 -18.38
N ALA A 244 29.11 -10.31 -18.64
CA ALA A 244 29.07 -10.90 -19.97
C ALA A 244 27.61 -11.00 -20.47
N ALA A 245 27.40 -10.69 -21.74
CA ALA A 245 26.07 -10.62 -22.36
C ALA A 245 25.50 -12.02 -22.68
N VAL A 246 24.20 -12.21 -22.43
CA VAL A 246 23.43 -13.31 -23.02
C VAL A 246 22.06 -12.78 -23.46
N ASN A 247 21.71 -13.06 -24.72
CA ASN A 247 20.45 -12.67 -25.36
C ASN A 247 19.37 -13.73 -25.10
N GLY A 248 18.18 -13.32 -24.65
CA GLY A 248 17.00 -14.17 -24.49
C GLY A 248 15.70 -13.34 -24.42
N PRO A 249 14.54 -13.86 -24.84
CA PRO A 249 13.39 -13.04 -25.21
C PRO A 249 12.75 -12.34 -24.01
N ALA A 250 12.66 -11.02 -24.12
CA ALA A 250 11.89 -10.16 -23.24
C ALA A 250 10.41 -10.30 -23.58
N ASN A 251 9.59 -10.72 -22.61
CA ASN A 251 8.21 -10.26 -22.35
C ASN A 251 7.53 -11.16 -21.31
N ALA A 252 7.88 -10.99 -20.03
CA ALA A 252 7.13 -11.58 -18.91
C ALA A 252 7.03 -10.63 -17.70
N GLY A 253 7.29 -9.34 -17.91
CA GLY A 253 7.58 -8.40 -16.82
C GLY A 253 6.94 -7.01 -16.89
N ALA A 254 6.46 -6.59 -18.06
CA ALA A 254 6.22 -5.16 -18.32
C ALA A 254 4.77 -4.69 -18.05
N ASP A 255 3.79 -5.60 -17.98
CA ASP A 255 2.37 -5.21 -18.02
C ASP A 255 1.68 -4.96 -16.66
N TYR A 256 2.35 -5.09 -15.51
CA TYR A 256 1.64 -5.22 -14.22
C TYR A 256 1.70 -4.04 -13.23
N THR A 257 1.98 -2.80 -13.66
CA THR A 257 1.85 -1.63 -12.76
C THR A 257 0.89 -0.54 -13.13
N LEU A 258 0.10 -0.71 -14.19
CA LEU A 258 -1.07 0.11 -14.38
C LEU A 258 -2.28 -0.61 -13.78
N ALA A 259 -2.52 -0.39 -12.49
CA ALA A 259 -3.91 -0.21 -12.08
C ALA A 259 -4.32 1.19 -12.60
N PRO A 260 -5.14 1.32 -13.66
CA PRO A 260 -5.62 2.61 -14.09
C PRO A 260 -6.49 3.18 -12.96
N SER A 261 -6.05 4.28 -12.35
CA SER A 261 -6.95 5.10 -11.55
C SER A 261 -8.00 5.70 -12.48
N PRO A 262 -9.30 5.68 -12.14
CA PRO A 262 -10.32 6.27 -12.98
C PRO A 262 -10.09 7.78 -13.07
N ARG A 263 -9.86 8.28 -14.28
CA ARG A 263 -9.84 9.73 -14.55
C ARG A 263 -11.28 10.25 -14.43
N PRO A 264 -11.54 11.35 -13.71
CA PRO A 264 -12.76 12.09 -13.93
C PRO A 264 -12.65 12.79 -15.30
N ALA A 265 -13.60 12.49 -16.19
CA ALA A 265 -13.71 13.19 -17.46
C ALA A 265 -14.03 14.67 -17.20
N ALA A 266 -13.18 15.56 -17.69
CA ALA A 266 -13.48 16.97 -17.81
C ALA A 266 -14.39 17.16 -19.03
N THR A 267 -15.65 17.53 -18.80
CA THR A 267 -16.60 17.86 -19.86
C THR A 267 -16.39 19.32 -20.28
N SER A 268 -15.72 19.53 -21.41
CA SER A 268 -15.78 20.79 -22.16
C SER A 268 -16.76 20.64 -23.32
N MET A 269 -17.86 21.40 -23.29
CA MET A 269 -18.74 21.62 -24.44
C MET A 269 -18.02 22.46 -25.51
N PRO A 270 -18.33 22.27 -26.80
CA PRO A 270 -19.14 23.30 -27.44
C PRO A 270 -20.23 22.80 -28.42
N SER A 271 -21.31 23.58 -28.47
CA SER A 271 -22.38 23.53 -29.48
C SER A 271 -21.91 23.87 -30.89
N ARG A 272 -22.45 23.18 -31.90
CA ARG A 272 -23.06 23.79 -33.11
C ARG A 272 -23.94 22.79 -33.87
N ILE A 273 -24.99 23.34 -34.46
CA ILE A 273 -26.18 22.73 -35.06
C ILE A 273 -26.01 22.55 -36.59
N ALA A 274 -26.78 21.61 -37.17
CA ALA A 274 -27.30 21.47 -38.56
C ALA A 274 -26.74 20.25 -39.31
N ALA A 275 -27.48 19.45 -40.08
CA ALA A 275 -28.91 19.25 -40.34
C ALA A 275 -29.04 17.88 -41.07
N ALA A 276 -30.16 17.16 -40.93
CA ALA A 276 -30.44 15.92 -41.68
C ALA A 276 -31.82 15.98 -42.37
N PRO A 277 -31.98 15.50 -43.62
CA PRO A 277 -33.24 15.53 -44.39
C PRO A 277 -34.13 14.26 -44.19
N PRO A 278 -35.35 14.20 -44.74
CA PRO A 278 -36.54 13.69 -44.04
C PRO A 278 -36.96 12.24 -44.35
N VAL A 279 -37.87 11.74 -43.50
CA VAL A 279 -38.50 10.40 -43.50
C VAL A 279 -39.73 10.35 -44.44
N PRO A 280 -39.96 9.25 -45.18
CA PRO A 280 -41.27 8.93 -45.74
C PRO A 280 -42.09 7.96 -44.86
N LYS A 281 -43.39 8.26 -44.75
CA LYS A 281 -44.44 7.53 -44.00
C LYS A 281 -44.92 6.26 -44.73
N ALA A 282 -45.33 5.25 -43.96
CA ALA A 282 -46.43 4.34 -44.33
C ALA A 282 -47.04 3.65 -43.08
N GLU A 283 -48.36 3.79 -42.91
CA GLU A 283 -49.25 2.92 -42.09
C GLU A 283 -49.88 1.83 -43.01
N PRO A 284 -50.81 0.96 -42.56
CA PRO A 284 -50.68 -0.15 -41.61
C PRO A 284 -51.21 -1.49 -42.19
N VAL A 285 -50.85 -2.66 -41.62
CA VAL A 285 -51.54 -3.94 -41.94
C VAL A 285 -51.85 -4.77 -40.68
N LYS A 286 -53.08 -5.29 -40.65
CA LYS A 286 -53.76 -6.03 -39.57
C LYS A 286 -53.19 -7.43 -39.30
N ALA A 287 -53.50 -7.89 -38.08
CA ALA A 287 -53.13 -9.17 -37.45
C ALA A 287 -53.78 -10.44 -38.06
N GLN A 288 -53.10 -11.59 -37.87
CA GLN A 288 -53.69 -12.94 -37.88
C GLN A 288 -53.22 -13.76 -36.64
N PRO A 289 -54.03 -14.73 -36.17
CA PRO A 289 -53.86 -15.39 -34.86
C PRO A 289 -53.08 -16.72 -34.91
N PRO A 290 -52.50 -17.19 -33.78
CA PRO A 290 -51.69 -18.41 -33.73
C PRO A 290 -52.50 -19.72 -33.53
N LYS A 291 -51.94 -20.82 -34.07
CA LYS A 291 -52.45 -22.20 -34.09
C LYS A 291 -52.17 -22.98 -32.78
N PRO A 292 -52.97 -24.02 -32.40
CA PRO A 292 -52.98 -24.63 -31.04
C PRO A 292 -51.89 -25.69 -30.77
N PRO A 293 -51.65 -26.05 -29.49
CA PRO A 293 -50.61 -27.00 -29.07
C PRO A 293 -51.11 -28.43 -28.79
N ALA A 294 -50.22 -29.42 -28.92
CA ALA A 294 -50.32 -30.76 -28.31
C ALA A 294 -48.92 -31.40 -28.23
N PRO A 295 -48.67 -32.46 -27.42
CA PRO A 295 -49.08 -32.71 -26.03
C PRO A 295 -47.88 -32.99 -25.08
N LYS A 296 -48.16 -33.06 -23.78
CA LYS A 296 -47.20 -33.10 -22.65
C LYS A 296 -46.45 -34.45 -22.49
N ALA A 297 -45.16 -34.37 -22.14
CA ALA A 297 -44.36 -35.41 -21.50
C ALA A 297 -44.12 -35.07 -20.00
N PRO A 298 -43.83 -36.05 -19.13
CA PRO A 298 -44.16 -36.00 -17.70
C PRO A 298 -43.24 -35.12 -16.85
N ALA A 299 -43.82 -34.54 -15.80
CA ALA A 299 -43.16 -33.68 -14.83
C ALA A 299 -42.00 -34.39 -14.08
N PRO A 300 -40.87 -33.70 -13.83
CA PRO A 300 -39.97 -34.08 -12.74
C PRO A 300 -40.74 -33.98 -11.42
N LYS A 301 -40.64 -35.03 -10.60
CA LYS A 301 -41.30 -35.13 -9.29
C LYS A 301 -40.98 -33.89 -8.42
N PRO A 302 -41.94 -33.39 -7.62
CA PRO A 302 -41.68 -32.32 -6.67
C PRO A 302 -40.66 -32.79 -5.64
N GLN A 303 -39.47 -32.19 -5.66
CA GLN A 303 -38.57 -32.25 -4.51
C GLN A 303 -39.21 -31.42 -3.40
N THR A 304 -39.81 -32.15 -2.48
CA THR A 304 -40.30 -31.70 -1.19
C THR A 304 -39.32 -30.73 -0.53
N SER A 305 -39.81 -29.53 -0.21
CA SER A 305 -39.23 -28.72 0.86
C SER A 305 -39.04 -29.58 2.10
N PRO A 306 -37.85 -29.59 2.72
CA PRO A 306 -37.77 -29.85 4.14
C PRO A 306 -38.33 -28.63 4.86
N ALA A 307 -39.24 -28.94 5.76
CA ALA A 307 -39.84 -28.11 6.78
C ALA A 307 -38.91 -27.04 7.37
N ALA A 308 -39.55 -25.93 7.75
CA ALA A 308 -38.98 -24.91 8.61
C ALA A 308 -38.38 -25.53 9.89
N ALA A 309 -37.08 -25.32 10.09
CA ALA A 309 -36.46 -25.23 11.40
C ALA A 309 -35.10 -24.52 11.29
N ALA A 310 -34.87 -23.57 12.20
CA ALA A 310 -33.59 -22.97 12.59
C ALA A 310 -32.89 -21.99 11.61
N GLY A 311 -33.00 -20.70 11.95
CA GLY A 311 -32.04 -19.61 11.71
C GLY A 311 -31.22 -19.63 10.43
N SER A 312 -31.51 -18.70 9.51
CA SER A 312 -30.66 -18.35 8.37
C SER A 312 -29.18 -18.24 8.75
N SER A 313 -28.40 -19.28 8.46
CA SER A 313 -26.95 -19.36 8.74
C SER A 313 -26.14 -18.54 7.72
N TRP A 314 -26.70 -18.31 6.54
CA TRP A 314 -26.03 -17.59 5.46
C TRP A 314 -25.89 -16.10 5.75
N ARG A 315 -24.66 -15.62 5.65
CA ARG A 315 -24.24 -14.24 5.87
C ARG A 315 -23.11 -13.85 4.94
N LEU A 316 -22.91 -12.55 4.77
CA LEU A 316 -21.79 -11.99 4.02
C LEU A 316 -20.79 -11.38 4.97
N GLN A 317 -19.54 -11.81 4.95
CA GLN A 317 -18.45 -11.05 5.55
C GLN A 317 -18.04 -9.93 4.61
N LEU A 318 -18.24 -8.68 5.04
CA LEU A 318 -17.98 -7.48 4.25
C LEU A 318 -16.59 -6.89 4.51
N GLY A 319 -15.96 -7.29 5.62
CA GLY A 319 -14.60 -6.88 5.96
C GLY A 319 -14.23 -7.13 7.42
N ALA A 320 -12.96 -6.91 7.75
CA ALA A 320 -12.43 -6.91 9.11
C ALA A 320 -11.69 -5.58 9.34
N PHE A 321 -12.05 -4.86 10.39
CA PHE A 321 -11.62 -3.48 10.62
C PHE A 321 -10.88 -3.35 11.95
N GLY A 322 -9.71 -2.71 11.96
CA GLY A 322 -9.01 -2.39 13.21
C GLY A 322 -9.69 -1.29 14.03
N VAL A 323 -10.59 -0.52 13.41
CA VAL A 323 -11.42 0.50 14.06
C VAL A 323 -12.87 0.20 13.72
N SER A 324 -13.71 -0.04 14.73
CA SER A 324 -15.14 -0.33 14.53
C SER A 324 -15.80 0.72 13.66
N GLY A 325 -15.51 2.02 13.90
CA GLY A 325 -15.96 3.20 13.14
C GLY A 325 -15.97 3.04 11.60
N ASN A 326 -15.00 2.32 11.04
CA ASN A 326 -14.89 2.10 9.60
C ASN A 326 -15.87 1.02 9.09
N ALA A 327 -16.18 0.03 9.93
CA ALA A 327 -17.22 -0.96 9.67
C ALA A 327 -18.61 -0.30 9.60
N GLU A 328 -18.92 0.65 10.48
CA GLU A 328 -20.22 1.34 10.39
C GLU A 328 -20.32 2.25 9.17
N LYS A 329 -19.24 2.94 8.80
CA LYS A 329 -19.20 3.73 7.56
C LYS A 329 -19.42 2.85 6.33
N LEU A 330 -18.78 1.68 6.26
CA LEU A 330 -19.01 0.74 5.17
C LEU A 330 -20.48 0.29 5.14
N TRP A 331 -21.03 -0.12 6.28
CA TRP A 331 -22.43 -0.54 6.37
C TRP A 331 -23.39 0.55 5.88
N ALA A 332 -23.24 1.79 6.36
CA ALA A 332 -24.09 2.91 5.96
C ALA A 332 -24.02 3.19 4.45
N SER A 333 -22.86 2.96 3.82
CA SER A 333 -22.69 3.15 2.38
C SER A 333 -23.37 2.10 1.50
N ILE A 334 -23.69 0.92 2.06
CA ILE A 334 -24.25 -0.20 1.27
C ILE A 334 -25.64 -0.64 1.72
N SER A 335 -26.08 -0.33 2.94
CA SER A 335 -27.34 -0.86 3.50
C SER A 335 -28.60 -0.40 2.77
N GLY A 336 -28.55 0.74 2.06
CA GLY A 336 -29.66 1.26 1.27
C GLY A 336 -29.82 0.61 -0.11
N ARG A 337 -28.95 -0.35 -0.46
CA ARG A 337 -28.95 -0.96 -1.79
C ARG A 337 -29.97 -2.09 -1.91
N PRO A 338 -30.55 -2.32 -3.10
CA PRO A 338 -31.57 -3.34 -3.28
C PRO A 338 -31.05 -4.76 -2.99
N GLU A 339 -29.77 -5.04 -3.27
CA GLU A 339 -29.13 -6.32 -2.94
C GLU A 339 -28.92 -6.56 -1.44
N MET A 340 -29.01 -5.50 -0.62
CA MET A 340 -28.91 -5.55 0.84
C MET A 340 -30.29 -5.51 1.52
N ALA A 341 -31.38 -5.50 0.76
CA ALA A 341 -32.74 -5.41 1.29
C ALA A 341 -33.04 -6.56 2.27
N GLY A 342 -33.52 -6.21 3.46
CA GLY A 342 -33.83 -7.17 4.53
C GLY A 342 -32.62 -7.71 5.29
N SER A 343 -31.39 -7.36 4.89
CA SER A 343 -30.18 -7.76 5.61
C SER A 343 -29.97 -6.93 6.88
N ARG A 344 -29.36 -7.54 7.89
CA ARG A 344 -29.03 -6.89 9.18
C ARG A 344 -27.53 -6.84 9.39
N ARG A 345 -27.07 -5.74 9.99
CA ARG A 345 -25.68 -5.57 10.40
C ARG A 345 -25.37 -6.46 11.59
N GLN A 346 -24.26 -7.18 11.55
CA GLN A 346 -23.68 -7.83 12.71
C GLN A 346 -22.18 -7.52 12.79
N LEU A 347 -21.76 -6.97 13.92
CA LEU A 347 -20.35 -6.75 14.23
C LEU A 347 -19.88 -7.84 15.18
N VAL A 348 -18.78 -8.50 14.85
CA VAL A 348 -18.22 -9.60 15.66
C VAL A 348 -16.77 -9.27 16.00
N PRO A 349 -16.42 -9.11 17.29
CA PRO A 349 -15.03 -8.96 17.71
C PRO A 349 -14.19 -10.18 17.32
N ALA A 350 -12.98 -9.95 16.80
CA ALA A 350 -12.02 -10.97 16.38
C ALA A 350 -10.59 -10.50 16.72
N GLY A 351 -10.19 -10.71 17.97
CA GLY A 351 -8.91 -10.21 18.49
C GLY A 351 -8.86 -8.68 18.45
N LYS A 352 -7.87 -8.11 17.76
CA LYS A 352 -7.72 -6.66 17.54
C LYS A 352 -8.61 -6.09 16.41
N LEU A 353 -9.40 -6.93 15.74
CA LEU A 353 -10.23 -6.54 14.61
C LEU A 353 -11.71 -6.73 14.93
N THR A 354 -12.57 -5.97 14.24
CA THR A 354 -14.03 -6.14 14.23
C THR A 354 -14.45 -6.60 12.85
N LYS A 355 -15.05 -7.80 12.76
CA LYS A 355 -15.61 -8.32 11.50
C LYS A 355 -17.02 -7.78 11.29
N LEU A 356 -17.28 -7.28 10.09
CA LEU A 356 -18.60 -6.84 9.67
C LEU A 356 -19.29 -7.93 8.85
N TYR A 357 -20.47 -8.31 9.30
CA TYR A 357 -21.35 -9.24 8.60
C TYR A 357 -22.68 -8.61 8.21
N ALA A 358 -23.20 -9.00 7.05
CA ALA A 358 -24.60 -8.84 6.69
C ALA A 358 -25.31 -10.19 6.88
N THR A 359 -26.33 -10.25 7.72
CA THR A 359 -27.10 -11.47 8.01
C THR A 359 -28.54 -11.34 7.51
N GLY A 360 -29.30 -12.45 7.53
CA GLY A 360 -30.70 -12.47 7.11
C GLY A 360 -30.95 -12.98 5.69
N PHE A 361 -29.95 -13.63 5.08
CA PHE A 361 -30.13 -14.29 3.78
C PHE A 361 -30.77 -15.67 4.00
N SER A 362 -31.90 -15.94 3.33
CA SER A 362 -32.65 -17.19 3.44
C SER A 362 -31.97 -18.38 2.77
N SER A 363 -30.99 -18.14 1.90
CA SER A 363 -30.24 -19.19 1.20
C SER A 363 -28.85 -18.73 0.78
N LYS A 364 -27.97 -19.70 0.54
CA LYS A 364 -26.64 -19.49 -0.06
C LYS A 364 -26.72 -18.71 -1.38
N ALA A 365 -27.64 -19.11 -2.26
CA ALA A 365 -27.83 -18.48 -3.57
C ALA A 365 -28.23 -17.00 -3.46
N GLN A 366 -29.06 -16.65 -2.46
CA GLN A 366 -29.41 -15.25 -2.20
C GLN A 366 -28.19 -14.45 -1.72
N ALA A 367 -27.38 -15.01 -0.81
CA ALA A 367 -26.15 -14.38 -0.33
C ALA A 367 -25.12 -14.23 -1.47
N GLU A 368 -24.92 -15.25 -2.30
CA GLU A 368 -24.02 -15.20 -3.46
C GLU A 368 -24.44 -14.13 -4.46
N LYS A 369 -25.74 -14.06 -4.79
CA LYS A 369 -26.28 -13.03 -5.68
C LYS A 369 -26.04 -11.62 -5.13
N ALA A 370 -26.26 -11.41 -3.84
CA ALA A 370 -25.98 -10.14 -3.18
C ALA A 370 -24.49 -9.80 -3.21
N CYS A 371 -23.62 -10.78 -2.95
CA CYS A 371 -22.18 -10.57 -2.98
C CYS A 371 -21.64 -10.24 -4.38
N VAL A 372 -22.14 -10.91 -5.43
CA VAL A 372 -21.80 -10.58 -6.82
C VAL A 372 -22.21 -9.15 -7.17
N ALA A 373 -23.40 -8.72 -6.78
CA ALA A 373 -23.87 -7.34 -7.00
C ALA A 373 -23.00 -6.30 -6.26
N LEU A 374 -22.58 -6.60 -5.03
CA LEU A 374 -21.66 -5.76 -4.27
C LEU A 374 -20.30 -5.64 -4.99
N ARG A 375 -19.71 -6.76 -5.44
CA ARG A 375 -18.43 -6.78 -6.16
C ARG A 375 -18.49 -6.01 -7.47
N ALA A 376 -19.58 -6.10 -8.22
CA ALA A 376 -19.79 -5.34 -9.45
C ALA A 376 -19.71 -3.81 -9.22
N SER A 377 -19.90 -3.36 -7.98
CA SER A 377 -19.79 -1.95 -7.58
C SER A 377 -18.52 -1.62 -6.76
N GLY A 378 -17.53 -2.52 -6.80
CA GLY A 378 -16.27 -2.36 -6.08
C GLY A 378 -16.40 -2.50 -4.56
N LYS A 379 -17.30 -3.36 -4.08
CA LYS A 379 -17.42 -3.70 -2.65
C LYS A 379 -17.10 -5.18 -2.47
N GLU A 380 -16.05 -5.45 -1.71
CA GLU A 380 -15.62 -6.82 -1.42
C GLU A 380 -16.56 -7.50 -0.43
N CYS A 381 -16.73 -8.81 -0.59
CA CYS A 381 -17.56 -9.65 0.27
C CYS A 381 -17.18 -11.12 0.14
N ILE A 382 -17.45 -11.90 1.18
CA ILE A 382 -17.29 -13.35 1.21
C ILE A 382 -18.57 -13.96 1.77
N VAL A 383 -19.13 -14.96 1.09
CA VAL A 383 -20.30 -15.71 1.57
C VAL A 383 -19.85 -16.73 2.61
N THR A 384 -20.49 -16.73 3.77
CA THR A 384 -20.19 -17.65 4.89
C THR A 384 -21.48 -18.16 5.52
N SER A 385 -21.45 -19.34 6.16
CA SER A 385 -22.57 -19.89 6.94
C SER A 385 -22.36 -19.82 8.46
#